data_AF-A0A1N7P2H8-F1
#
_entry.id   AF-A0A1N7P2H8-F1
#
_cell.length_a   1.000
_cell.length_b   1.000
_cell.length_c   1.000
_cell.angle_alpha   90.00
_cell.angle_beta   90.00
_cell.angle_gamma   90.00
#
_symmetry.space_group_name_H-M   'P 1'
#
loop_
_entity.id
_entity.type
_entity.pdbx_description
1 polymer ?
#
loop_
_entity_poly.entity_id
_entity_poly.type
_entity_poly.pdbx_seq_one_letter_code
_entity_poly.pdbx_strand_id
1 'polypeptide(L)'
;MTELPVLSEDRKWWVIESLRSKTSSGEKFRAFQVAIGQNSKEALAHVQKADLAQESALMEQAIKSGQIEDEWAWEPPSCLISRMQVVSVRSEEEIAALDPDLLSMLKGHAFFMQDFEADPATAIGGGIYPA
;
A
#
# COMPACT_ATOMS: atom_id res chain seq x y z
N MET A 1 17.04 -7.11 16.72
CA MET A 1 16.04 -6.04 16.70
C MET A 1 16.67 -4.85 16.04
N THR A 2 16.41 -4.69 14.75
CA THR A 2 16.85 -3.53 13.97
C THR A 2 15.73 -2.52 14.00
N GLU A 3 16.00 -1.31 14.50
CA GLU A 3 15.01 -0.24 14.54
C GLU A 3 14.76 0.31 13.13
N LEU A 4 13.53 0.76 12.89
CA LEU A 4 13.17 1.42 11.64
C LEU A 4 13.76 2.85 11.58
N PRO A 5 13.91 3.42 10.38
CA PRO A 5 14.31 4.80 10.23
C PRO A 5 13.40 5.75 11.01
N VAL A 6 14.01 6.79 11.59
CA VAL A 6 13.30 7.81 12.36
C VAL A 6 12.51 8.69 11.40
N LEU A 7 11.21 8.80 11.65
CA LEU A 7 10.30 9.67 10.91
C LEU A 7 10.21 11.05 11.57
N SER A 8 9.88 12.07 10.79
CA SER A 8 9.60 13.43 11.30
C SER A 8 8.21 13.51 11.97
N GLU A 9 7.97 14.59 12.74
CA GLU A 9 6.64 15.02 13.19
C GLU A 9 5.80 13.96 13.94
N ASP A 10 6.43 13.22 14.87
CA ASP A 10 5.80 12.17 15.69
C ASP A 10 5.12 11.04 14.88
N ARG A 11 5.47 10.92 13.59
CA ARG A 11 4.94 9.90 12.70
C ARG A 11 5.48 8.53 13.08
N LYS A 12 4.66 7.51 12.79
CA LYS A 12 4.98 6.10 13.01
C LYS A 12 4.85 5.35 11.71
N TRP A 13 5.56 4.23 11.63
CA TRP A 13 5.38 3.24 10.60
C TRP A 13 4.13 2.42 10.89
N TRP A 14 3.33 2.19 9.85
CA TRP A 14 2.10 1.39 9.91
C TRP A 14 2.12 0.35 8.81
N VAL A 15 1.88 -0.91 9.18
CA VAL A 15 1.61 -1.99 8.23
C VAL A 15 0.11 -2.22 8.20
N ILE A 16 -0.44 -2.21 6.99
CA ILE A 16 -1.87 -2.36 6.71
C ILE A 16 -2.05 -3.60 5.84
N GLU A 17 -2.78 -4.56 6.38
CA GLU A 17 -3.20 -5.75 5.66
C GLU A 17 -4.64 -5.59 5.19
N SER A 18 -4.88 -5.92 3.93
CA SER A 18 -6.18 -5.78 3.28
C SER A 18 -6.57 -7.03 2.54
N LEU A 19 -7.83 -7.43 2.67
CA LEU A 19 -8.46 -8.42 1.81
C LEU A 19 -9.01 -7.71 0.58
N ARG A 20 -8.57 -8.14 -0.61
CA ARG A 20 -8.99 -7.60 -1.90
C ARG A 20 -9.53 -8.73 -2.78
N SER A 21 -10.30 -8.38 -3.79
CA SER A 21 -10.78 -9.30 -4.83
C SER A 21 -10.34 -8.81 -6.19
N LYS A 22 -9.86 -9.71 -7.04
CA LYS A 22 -9.70 -9.41 -8.47
C LYS A 22 -11.08 -9.21 -9.07
N THR A 23 -11.27 -8.12 -9.80
CA THR A 23 -12.58 -7.82 -10.41
C THR A 23 -12.91 -8.82 -11.51
N SER A 24 -11.92 -9.23 -12.30
CA SER A 24 -12.10 -10.12 -13.45
C SER A 24 -12.41 -11.58 -13.09
N SER A 25 -11.88 -12.09 -11.98
CA SER A 25 -12.02 -13.51 -11.59
C SER A 25 -12.78 -13.74 -10.29
N GLY A 26 -12.99 -12.70 -9.46
CA GLY A 26 -13.54 -12.84 -8.11
C GLY A 26 -12.57 -13.51 -7.12
N GLU A 27 -11.34 -13.81 -7.53
CA GLU A 27 -10.32 -14.42 -6.66
C GLU A 27 -9.92 -13.43 -5.56
N LYS A 28 -9.94 -13.90 -4.31
CA LYS A 28 -9.57 -13.11 -3.15
C LYS A 28 -8.11 -13.26 -2.81
N PHE A 29 -7.48 -12.16 -2.41
CA PHE A 29 -6.09 -12.12 -2.01
C PHE A 29 -5.87 -11.12 -0.88
N ARG A 30 -4.87 -11.40 -0.06
CA ARG A 30 -4.34 -10.49 0.97
C ARG A 30 -3.25 -9.64 0.34
N ALA A 31 -3.28 -8.35 0.63
CA ALA A 31 -2.25 -7.40 0.22
C ALA A 31 -1.76 -6.64 1.44
N PHE A 32 -0.46 -6.46 1.52
CA PHE A 32 0.19 -5.70 2.58
C PHE A 32 0.72 -4.39 2.02
N GLN A 33 0.56 -3.32 2.78
CA GLN A 33 1.09 -2.00 2.44
C GLN A 33 1.72 -1.39 3.69
N VAL A 34 2.77 -0.60 3.52
CA VAL A 34 3.28 0.28 4.57
C VAL A 34 2.90 1.73 4.25
N ALA A 35 2.57 2.47 5.29
CA ALA A 35 2.38 3.92 5.24
C ALA A 35 2.91 4.55 6.54
N ILE A 36 3.10 5.87 6.51
CA ILE A 36 3.44 6.64 7.70
C ILE A 36 2.25 7.47 8.16
N GLY A 37 2.14 7.70 9.46
CA GLY A 37 1.10 8.54 10.05
C GLY A 37 1.24 8.66 11.56
N GLN A 38 0.64 9.70 12.14
CA GLN A 38 0.63 9.91 13.59
C GLN A 38 -0.27 8.89 14.30
N ASN A 39 -1.30 8.42 13.60
CA ASN A 39 -2.29 7.44 14.07
C ASN A 39 -2.79 6.56 12.91
N SER A 40 -3.53 5.50 13.26
CA SER A 40 -4.05 4.53 12.29
C SER A 40 -5.02 5.13 11.28
N LYS A 41 -5.81 6.15 11.67
CA LYS A 41 -6.78 6.81 10.78
C LYS A 41 -6.06 7.57 9.67
N GLU A 42 -5.00 8.29 10.00
CA GLU A 42 -4.16 9.00 9.03
C GLU A 42 -3.47 8.01 8.08
N ALA A 43 -2.83 6.97 8.62
CA ALA A 43 -2.17 5.95 7.79
C ALA A 43 -3.12 5.27 6.79
N LEU A 44 -4.35 4.97 7.23
CA LEU A 44 -5.39 4.44 6.34
C LEU A 44 -5.81 5.43 5.25
N ALA A 45 -5.93 6.71 5.58
CA ALA A 45 -6.24 7.76 4.61
C ALA A 45 -5.14 7.90 3.56
N HIS A 46 -3.88 7.77 3.96
CA HIS A 46 -2.73 7.75 3.05
C HIS A 46 -2.77 6.56 2.10
N VAL A 47 -2.98 5.35 2.61
CA VAL A 47 -3.17 4.16 1.77
C VAL A 47 -4.33 4.34 0.79
N GLN A 48 -5.46 4.88 1.24
CA GLN A 48 -6.60 5.13 0.35
C GLN A 48 -6.28 6.13 -0.75
N LYS A 49 -5.56 7.23 -0.44
CA LYS A 49 -5.13 8.21 -1.44
C LYS A 49 -4.17 7.57 -2.45
N ALA A 50 -3.22 6.76 -1.99
CA ALA A 50 -2.28 6.04 -2.85
C ALA A 50 -2.98 5.02 -3.75
N ASP A 51 -3.94 4.24 -3.20
CA ASP A 51 -4.76 3.29 -3.98
C ASP A 51 -5.51 4.02 -5.11
N LEU A 52 -6.15 5.16 -4.81
CA LEU A 52 -6.87 5.98 -5.81
C LEU A 52 -5.94 6.55 -6.87
N ALA A 53 -4.78 7.06 -6.48
CA ALA A 53 -3.79 7.59 -7.43
C ALA A 53 -3.27 6.50 -8.37
N GLN A 54 -3.00 5.30 -7.86
CA GLN A 54 -2.61 4.15 -8.67
C GLN A 54 -3.74 3.73 -9.62
N GLU A 55 -4.98 3.70 -9.15
CA GLU A 55 -6.13 3.38 -9.99
C GLU A 55 -6.30 4.37 -11.15
N SER A 56 -6.23 5.67 -10.87
CA SER A 56 -6.29 6.70 -11.91
C SER A 56 -5.15 6.56 -12.92
N ALA A 57 -3.93 6.28 -12.47
CA ALA A 57 -2.79 6.06 -13.36
C ALA A 57 -2.97 4.83 -14.26
N LEU A 58 -3.49 3.74 -13.73
CA LEU A 58 -3.80 2.53 -14.51
C LEU A 58 -4.91 2.77 -15.53
N MET A 59 -5.96 3.51 -15.15
CA MET A 59 -7.03 3.91 -16.05
C MET A 59 -6.49 4.76 -17.21
N GLU A 60 -5.71 5.79 -16.92
CA GLU A 60 -5.08 6.62 -17.96
C GLU A 60 -4.20 5.82 -18.90
N GLN A 61 -3.44 4.85 -18.37
CA GLN A 61 -2.60 3.98 -19.18
C GLN A 61 -3.44 3.05 -20.08
N ALA A 62 -4.56 2.54 -19.58
CA ALA A 62 -5.49 1.72 -20.36
C ALA A 62 -6.10 2.52 -21.53
N ILE A 63 -6.49 3.77 -21.30
CA ILE A 63 -6.97 4.69 -22.36
C ILE A 63 -5.86 4.93 -23.39
N LYS A 64 -4.66 5.30 -22.93
CA LYS A 64 -3.51 5.60 -23.81
C LYS A 64 -3.09 4.39 -24.68
N SER A 65 -3.28 3.18 -24.17
CA SER A 65 -2.98 1.93 -24.89
C SER A 65 -4.14 1.41 -25.73
N GLY A 66 -5.31 2.07 -25.70
CA GLY A 66 -6.51 1.65 -26.44
C GLY A 66 -7.17 0.39 -25.89
N GLN A 67 -6.90 0.02 -24.63
CA GLN A 67 -7.57 -1.09 -23.95
C GLN A 67 -9.01 -0.76 -23.57
N ILE A 68 -9.28 0.52 -23.29
CA ILE A 68 -10.61 1.07 -23.04
C ILE A 68 -10.78 2.37 -23.82
N GLU A 69 -12.03 2.74 -24.14
CA GLU A 69 -12.34 3.93 -24.94
C GLU A 69 -12.21 5.22 -24.12
N ASP A 70 -12.73 5.21 -22.90
CA ASP A 70 -12.71 6.33 -21.97
C ASP A 70 -12.80 5.85 -20.49
N GLU A 71 -12.89 6.80 -19.58
CA GLU A 71 -13.00 6.57 -18.13
C GLU A 71 -14.29 5.85 -17.70
N TRP A 72 -15.37 5.92 -18.48
CA TRP A 72 -16.64 5.26 -18.15
C TRP A 72 -16.59 3.75 -18.41
N ALA A 73 -15.68 3.31 -19.27
CA ALA A 73 -15.39 1.90 -19.51
C ALA A 73 -14.40 1.30 -18.49
N TRP A 74 -13.95 2.07 -17.49
CA TRP A 74 -12.98 1.60 -16.51
C TRP A 74 -13.60 0.64 -15.50
N GLU A 75 -12.95 -0.51 -15.35
CA GLU A 75 -13.13 -1.40 -14.20
C GLU A 75 -11.80 -1.53 -13.46
N PRO A 76 -11.74 -1.22 -12.15
CA PRO A 76 -10.51 -1.37 -11.40
C PRO A 76 -10.04 -2.84 -11.39
N PRO A 77 -8.73 -3.10 -11.44
CA PRO A 77 -8.21 -4.47 -11.48
C PRO A 77 -8.51 -5.26 -10.19
N SER A 78 -8.69 -4.56 -9.07
CA SER A 78 -9.12 -5.16 -7.81
C SER A 78 -9.92 -4.18 -6.96
N CYS A 79 -10.80 -4.71 -6.13
CA CYS A 79 -11.56 -3.96 -5.15
C CYS A 79 -11.17 -4.36 -3.72
N LEU A 80 -11.20 -3.38 -2.81
CA LEU A 80 -11.05 -3.63 -1.37
C LEU A 80 -12.32 -4.29 -0.82
N ILE A 81 -12.18 -5.44 -0.15
CA ILE A 81 -13.27 -6.07 0.59
C ILE A 81 -13.27 -5.59 2.05
N SER A 82 -12.12 -5.69 2.72
CA SER A 82 -11.99 -5.28 4.13
C SER A 82 -10.54 -4.98 4.50
N ARG A 83 -10.34 -4.13 5.51
CA ARG A 83 -9.04 -3.97 6.18
C ARG A 83 -8.94 -5.00 7.29
N MET A 84 -7.99 -5.92 7.19
CA MET A 84 -7.85 -7.06 8.10
C MET A 84 -7.06 -6.67 9.35
N GLN A 85 -5.95 -5.96 9.15
CA GLN A 85 -5.05 -5.59 10.24
C GLN A 85 -4.42 -4.23 9.95
N VAL A 86 -4.28 -3.41 11.00
CA VAL A 86 -3.60 -2.11 10.96
C VAL A 86 -2.74 -2.01 12.21
N VAL A 87 -1.43 -2.14 12.04
CA VAL A 87 -0.48 -2.26 13.17
C VAL A 87 0.59 -1.20 13.05
N SER A 88 0.85 -0.50 14.15
CA SER A 88 2.03 0.34 14.26
C SER A 88 3.23 -0.55 14.57
N VAL A 89 4.29 -0.38 13.80
CA VAL A 89 5.54 -1.13 13.91
C VAL A 89 6.70 -0.18 14.24
N ARG A 90 7.73 -0.71 14.88
CA ARG A 90 8.91 0.00 15.37
C ARG A 90 10.22 -0.67 14.96
N SER A 91 10.16 -1.92 14.54
CA SER A 91 11.33 -2.71 14.14
C SER A 91 11.11 -3.43 12.82
N GLU A 92 12.22 -3.77 12.17
CA GLU A 92 12.21 -4.61 10.97
C GLU A 92 11.61 -5.99 11.25
N GLU A 93 11.87 -6.57 12.43
CA GLU A 93 11.34 -7.86 12.82
C GLU A 93 9.81 -7.87 12.93
N GLU A 94 9.20 -6.78 13.40
CA GLU A 94 7.74 -6.63 13.43
C GLU A 94 7.15 -6.54 12.02
N ILE A 95 7.83 -5.88 11.08
CA ILE A 95 7.41 -5.87 9.66
C ILE A 95 7.53 -7.29 9.09
N ALA A 96 8.67 -7.96 9.24
CA ALA A 96 8.87 -9.30 8.70
C ALA A 96 7.92 -10.36 9.29
N ALA A 97 7.49 -10.19 10.54
CA ALA A 97 6.49 -11.07 11.14
C ALA A 97 5.10 -10.92 10.50
N LEU A 98 4.79 -9.75 9.94
CA LEU A 98 3.55 -9.48 9.21
C LEU A 98 3.69 -9.85 7.73
N ASP A 99 4.74 -9.34 7.08
CA ASP A 99 5.06 -9.57 5.68
C ASP A 99 6.59 -9.46 5.42
N PRO A 100 7.30 -10.58 5.18
CA PRO A 100 8.73 -10.56 4.86
C PRO A 100 9.04 -9.94 3.49
N ASP A 101 8.12 -10.00 2.52
CA ASP A 101 8.35 -9.44 1.19
C ASP A 101 8.28 -7.90 1.24
N LEU A 102 7.36 -7.35 2.04
CA LEU A 102 7.33 -5.92 2.34
C LEU A 102 8.65 -5.43 2.94
N LEU A 103 9.20 -6.12 3.94
CA LEU A 103 10.49 -5.73 4.53
C LEU A 103 11.61 -5.74 3.48
N SER A 104 11.67 -6.79 2.65
CA SER A 104 12.67 -6.91 1.59
C SER A 104 12.61 -5.73 0.62
N MET A 105 11.40 -5.35 0.20
CA MET A 105 11.18 -4.20 -0.68
C MET A 105 11.62 -2.89 -0.01
N LEU A 106 11.21 -2.64 1.24
CA LEU A 106 11.59 -1.43 1.96
C LEU A 106 13.11 -1.30 2.08
N LYS A 107 13.81 -2.39 2.42
CA LYS A 107 15.28 -2.39 2.48
C LYS A 107 15.94 -2.10 1.14
N GLY A 108 15.42 -2.68 0.06
CA GLY A 108 15.93 -2.45 -1.29
C GLY A 108 15.93 -0.99 -1.73
N HIS A 109 15.09 -0.16 -1.10
CA HIS A 109 14.88 1.24 -1.44
C HIS A 109 15.16 2.20 -0.27
N ALA A 110 15.98 1.79 0.71
CA ALA A 110 16.28 2.61 1.89
C ALA A 110 15.02 3.19 2.55
N PHE A 111 13.99 2.34 2.69
CA PHE A 111 12.68 2.62 3.26
C PHE A 111 11.86 3.71 2.55
N PHE A 112 12.17 4.03 1.28
CA PHE A 112 11.46 5.06 0.51
C PHE A 112 11.38 6.39 1.27
N MET A 113 12.39 6.69 2.11
CA MET A 113 12.37 7.86 2.99
C MET A 113 12.22 9.17 2.20
N GLN A 114 12.85 9.25 1.03
CA GLN A 114 12.72 10.41 0.14
C GLN A 114 11.29 10.59 -0.37
N ASP A 115 10.61 9.49 -0.71
CA ASP A 115 9.22 9.54 -1.19
C ASP A 115 8.27 9.95 -0.05
N PHE A 116 8.51 9.46 1.16
CA PHE A 116 7.74 9.86 2.35
C PHE A 116 8.00 11.31 2.79
N GLU A 117 9.23 11.81 2.62
CA GLU A 117 9.55 13.22 2.83
C GLU A 117 8.88 14.13 1.78
N ALA A 118 8.78 13.67 0.54
CA ALA A 118 8.16 14.41 -0.56
C ALA A 118 6.63 14.40 -0.51
N ASP A 119 6.00 13.24 -0.29
CA ASP A 119 4.56 13.10 -0.02
C ASP A 119 4.34 12.13 1.16
N PRO A 120 4.01 12.64 2.37
CA PRO A 120 3.70 11.80 3.52
C PRO A 120 2.51 10.86 3.30
N ALA A 121 1.67 11.13 2.28
CA ALA A 121 0.54 10.28 1.92
C ALA A 121 0.88 9.13 0.98
N THR A 122 2.17 8.91 0.72
CA THR A 122 2.68 7.72 0.05
C THR A 122 2.30 6.44 0.80
N ALA A 123 2.04 5.37 0.06
CA ALA A 123 1.97 4.02 0.59
C ALA A 123 2.74 3.07 -0.33
N ILE A 124 3.50 2.15 0.24
CA ILE A 124 4.32 1.20 -0.50
C ILE A 124 3.73 -0.20 -0.33
N GLY A 125 3.42 -0.87 -1.43
CA GLY A 125 2.90 -2.23 -1.43
C GLY A 125 3.99 -3.27 -1.19
N GLY A 126 3.65 -4.36 -0.51
CA GLY A 126 4.50 -5.52 -0.27
C GLY A 126 3.99 -6.76 -0.99
N GLY A 127 3.95 -7.87 -0.27
CA GLY A 127 3.50 -9.17 -0.77
C GLY A 127 2.00 -9.22 -1.06
N ILE A 128 1.65 -10.08 -2.03
CA ILE A 128 0.28 -10.46 -2.37
C ILE A 128 0.15 -11.98 -2.21
N TYR A 129 -0.81 -12.41 -1.40
CA TYR A 129 -1.00 -13.81 -1.05
C TYR A 129 -2.45 -14.25 -1.29
N PRO A 130 -2.71 -15.50 -1.67
CA PRO A 130 -4.06 -16.05 -1.68
C PRO A 130 -4.75 -15.86 -0.32
N ALA A 131 -6.04 -15.52 -0.33
CA ALA A 131 -6.85 -15.35 0.88
C ALA A 131 -7.39 -16.68 1.42
#